data_AF-A0A1G5H493-F1
#
_entry.id   AF-A0A1G5H493-F1
#
_cell.length_a   1.000
_cell.length_b   1.000
_cell.length_c   1.000
_cell.angle_alpha   90.00
_cell.angle_beta   90.00
_cell.angle_gamma   90.00
#
_symmetry.space_group_name_H-M   'P 1'
#
loop_
_entity.id
_entity.type
_entity.pdbx_description
1 polymer ?
#
loop_
_entity_poly.entity_id
_entity_poly.type
_entity_poly.pdbx_seq_one_letter_code
_entity_poly.pdbx_strand_id
1 'polypeptide(L)'
;MSAPGFDARPLTDPVDGATARAYRKQLLATGRAPKTAGWAAGCLVVGVVGVFGLVVVNLIFRLVFAPFFEGSAPNGVGSIAIILVVALIAAGLTALIVRAYRNGGVRWYRLDHFARANGMTWFPQASDPPLPGMIFSLGSSRTATDILRGEQPRMVEFGNYRYTTGSGKNRTTHRWGYVAIRLHTPLPHIVLDAEGNNTFLGTNLPQSFDRHQRLSLEGDFDRYFSLYCPQGYEQDALYLFTPDIMARFIDNAAQLDIEIVDDWMFLYGKRDFSTLDPRTWGWLFSVVGALMDKLAQWERWRDDRLAMPAAGTPASAPLSGEPGTALPFTPPVEALRPPPGVAPGGRRLKRAVPWATILIGGGILVVWIGLQSGVMNAIFSR
;
A
#
# COMPACT_ATOMS: atom_id res chain seq x y z
N MET A 1 -33.61 -14.30 -0.02
CA MET A 1 -32.52 -13.87 -0.92
C MET A 1 -32.27 -12.41 -0.61
N SER A 2 -31.22 -12.09 0.14
CA SER A 2 -31.07 -10.72 0.64
C SER A 2 -29.60 -10.33 0.61
N ALA A 3 -29.16 -9.74 -0.49
CA ALA A 3 -27.91 -9.02 -0.54
C ALA A 3 -28.20 -7.58 -0.07
N PRO A 4 -27.45 -6.99 0.88
CA PRO A 4 -26.95 -5.65 0.68
C PRO A 4 -25.66 -5.79 -0.13
N GLY A 5 -25.81 -6.22 -1.39
CA GLY A 5 -24.72 -6.15 -2.34
C GLY A 5 -24.50 -4.68 -2.60
N PHE A 6 -23.30 -4.19 -2.27
CA PHE A 6 -22.86 -2.82 -2.53
C PHE A 6 -23.26 -2.34 -3.94
N ASP A 7 -23.50 -1.05 -4.11
CA ASP A 7 -23.89 -0.47 -5.39
C ASP A 7 -22.67 -0.38 -6.33
N ALA A 8 -22.55 -1.34 -7.23
CA ALA A 8 -21.49 -1.41 -8.23
C ALA A 8 -21.77 -0.60 -9.50
N ARG A 9 -23.01 -0.09 -9.70
CA ARG A 9 -23.42 0.57 -10.95
C ARG A 9 -22.50 1.73 -11.35
N PRO A 10 -22.02 2.60 -10.43
CA PRO A 10 -21.11 3.69 -10.80
C PRO A 10 -19.79 3.22 -11.45
N LEU A 11 -19.36 1.97 -11.20
CA LEU A 11 -18.15 1.42 -11.79
C LEU A 11 -18.33 0.99 -13.25
N THR A 12 -19.55 0.60 -13.65
CA THR A 12 -19.83 -0.01 -14.97
C THR A 12 -20.68 0.86 -15.88
N ASP A 13 -21.59 1.66 -15.33
CA ASP A 13 -22.57 2.43 -16.10
C ASP A 13 -21.90 3.35 -17.12
N PRO A 14 -22.48 3.56 -18.31
CA PRO A 14 -21.89 4.43 -19.31
C PRO A 14 -21.71 5.85 -18.75
N VAL A 15 -20.49 6.39 -18.85
CA VAL A 15 -20.17 7.76 -18.43
C VAL A 15 -20.03 8.61 -19.67
N ASP A 16 -20.84 9.66 -19.77
CA ASP A 16 -20.66 10.67 -20.81
C ASP A 16 -19.30 11.37 -20.64
N GLY A 17 -18.59 11.52 -21.75
CA GLY A 17 -17.26 12.12 -21.76
C GLY A 17 -17.28 13.59 -21.35
N ALA A 18 -18.36 14.34 -21.60
CA ALA A 18 -18.44 15.74 -21.15
C ALA A 18 -18.54 15.82 -19.61
N THR A 19 -19.32 14.92 -19.01
CA THR A 19 -19.44 14.78 -17.56
C THR A 19 -18.09 14.47 -16.90
N ALA A 20 -17.35 13.48 -17.40
CA ALA A 20 -16.03 13.14 -16.86
C ALA A 20 -15.02 14.28 -16.96
N ARG A 21 -15.06 15.05 -18.05
CA ARG A 21 -14.20 16.24 -18.23
C ARG A 21 -14.56 17.37 -17.29
N ALA A 22 -15.84 17.64 -17.10
CA ALA A 22 -16.32 18.64 -16.14
C ALA A 22 -15.85 18.28 -14.73
N TYR A 23 -15.98 17.01 -14.34
CA TYR A 23 -15.50 16.51 -13.05
C TYR A 23 -13.97 16.64 -12.89
N ARG A 24 -13.19 16.29 -13.92
CA ARG A 24 -11.74 16.52 -13.92
C ARG A 24 -11.38 17.99 -13.75
N LYS A 25 -12.08 18.90 -14.44
CA LYS A 25 -11.86 20.35 -14.33
C LYS A 25 -12.15 20.84 -12.90
N GLN A 26 -13.21 20.33 -12.28
CA GLN A 26 -13.55 20.63 -10.88
C GLN A 26 -12.46 20.14 -9.91
N LEU A 27 -11.94 18.91 -10.09
CA LEU A 27 -10.85 18.39 -9.26
C LEU A 27 -9.56 19.21 -9.40
N LEU A 28 -9.25 19.68 -10.61
CA LEU A 28 -8.10 20.56 -10.84
C LEU A 28 -8.31 21.93 -10.17
N ALA A 29 -9.50 22.53 -10.32
CA ALA A 29 -9.83 23.83 -9.74
C ALA A 29 -9.82 23.82 -8.20
N THR A 30 -10.22 22.70 -7.59
CA THR A 30 -10.20 22.51 -6.13
C THR A 30 -8.85 22.06 -5.58
N GLY A 31 -7.83 21.87 -6.43
CA GLY A 31 -6.52 21.38 -6.02
C GLY A 31 -6.51 19.92 -5.55
N ARG A 32 -7.62 19.18 -5.70
CA ARG A 32 -7.73 17.78 -5.30
C ARG A 32 -7.11 16.84 -6.33
N ALA A 33 -6.94 17.24 -7.59
CA ALA A 33 -6.42 16.35 -8.62
C ALA A 33 -5.00 15.80 -8.29
N PRO A 34 -4.67 14.54 -8.67
CA PRO A 34 -3.33 13.99 -8.49
C PRO A 34 -2.24 14.85 -9.11
N LYS A 35 -1.10 14.99 -8.42
CA LYS A 35 0.04 15.83 -8.85
C LYS A 35 0.60 15.44 -10.22
N THR A 36 0.48 14.16 -10.62
CA THR A 36 0.96 13.65 -11.90
C THR A 36 0.08 14.01 -13.09
N ALA A 37 -1.15 14.48 -12.86
CA ALA A 37 -2.12 14.74 -13.92
C ALA A 37 -1.75 15.94 -14.81
N GLY A 38 -1.06 16.94 -14.25
CA GLY A 38 -0.55 18.10 -14.99
C GLY A 38 0.75 17.78 -15.74
N TRP A 39 1.69 17.09 -15.09
CA TRP A 39 2.99 16.75 -15.65
C TRP A 39 2.90 15.81 -16.86
N ALA A 40 2.11 14.73 -16.76
CA ALA A 40 1.95 13.77 -17.85
C ALA A 40 1.32 14.42 -19.10
N ALA A 41 0.37 15.33 -18.90
CA ALA A 41 -0.21 16.14 -19.97
C ALA A 41 0.85 17.08 -20.61
N GLY A 42 1.66 17.74 -19.79
CA GLY A 42 2.73 18.64 -20.26
C GLY A 42 3.82 17.93 -21.05
N CYS A 43 4.37 16.81 -20.52
CA CYS A 43 5.40 16.03 -21.22
C CYS A 43 4.92 15.47 -22.56
N LEU A 44 3.65 15.08 -22.63
CA LEU A 44 3.02 14.58 -23.85
C LEU A 44 2.90 15.67 -24.92
N VAL A 45 2.48 16.88 -24.53
CA VAL A 45 2.44 18.06 -25.43
C VAL A 45 3.84 18.43 -25.90
N VAL A 46 4.81 18.51 -24.99
CA VAL A 46 6.22 18.78 -25.33
C VAL A 46 6.77 17.71 -26.27
N GLY A 47 6.44 16.44 -26.05
CA GLY A 47 6.83 15.35 -26.94
C GLY A 47 6.28 15.51 -28.36
N VAL A 48 5.00 15.85 -28.50
CA VAL A 48 4.39 16.08 -29.83
C VAL A 48 4.96 17.32 -30.51
N VAL A 49 5.10 18.43 -29.79
CA VAL A 49 5.69 19.66 -30.33
C VAL A 49 7.15 19.43 -30.72
N GLY A 50 7.91 18.68 -29.92
CA GLY A 50 9.29 18.33 -30.20
C GLY A 50 9.45 17.44 -31.44
N VAL A 51 8.63 16.39 -31.57
CA VAL A 51 8.63 15.53 -32.78
C VAL A 51 8.23 16.31 -34.01
N PHE A 52 7.19 17.14 -33.92
CA PHE A 52 6.75 18.00 -35.01
C PHE A 52 7.84 18.99 -35.43
N GLY A 53 8.46 19.66 -34.45
CA GLY A 53 9.57 20.59 -34.69
C GLY A 53 10.77 19.93 -35.35
N LEU A 54 11.17 18.74 -34.88
CA LEU A 54 12.29 17.98 -35.46
C LEU A 54 12.04 17.62 -36.93
N VAL A 55 10.80 17.30 -37.29
CA VAL A 55 10.43 17.01 -38.67
C VAL A 55 10.44 18.26 -39.52
N VAL A 56 9.85 19.37 -39.03
CA VAL A 56 9.85 20.64 -39.76
C VAL A 56 11.29 21.11 -40.02
N VAL A 57 12.17 20.99 -39.02
CA VAL A 57 13.60 21.29 -39.19
C VAL A 57 14.26 20.37 -40.21
N ASN A 58 14.00 19.05 -40.17
CA ASN A 58 14.54 18.12 -41.17
C ASN A 58 14.05 18.44 -42.59
N LEU A 59 12.78 18.82 -42.73
CA LEU A 59 12.18 19.21 -44.01
C LEU A 59 12.80 20.50 -44.55
N ILE A 60 12.93 21.54 -43.71
CA ILE A 60 13.57 22.80 -44.07
C ILE A 60 15.04 22.55 -44.45
N PHE A 61 15.76 21.73 -43.69
CA PHE A 61 17.14 21.37 -43.99
C PHE A 61 17.27 20.73 -45.38
N ARG A 62 16.41 19.78 -45.73
CA ARG A 62 16.42 19.13 -47.05
C ARG A 62 16.01 20.07 -48.19
N LEU A 63 15.05 20.96 -47.96
CA LEU A 63 14.59 21.89 -49.01
C LEU A 63 15.56 23.04 -49.25
N VAL A 64 16.20 23.54 -48.19
CA VAL A 64 17.01 24.76 -48.24
C VAL A 64 18.50 24.46 -48.32
N PHE A 65 19.01 23.48 -47.58
CA PHE A 65 20.46 23.26 -47.42
C PHE A 65 21.00 22.10 -48.27
N ALA A 66 20.25 21.01 -48.43
CA ALA A 66 20.73 19.85 -49.19
C ALA A 66 21.19 20.17 -50.63
N PRO A 67 20.56 21.09 -51.40
CA PRO A 67 21.04 21.48 -52.73
C PRO A 67 22.46 22.07 -52.75
N PHE A 68 22.88 22.71 -51.65
CA PHE A 68 24.21 23.30 -51.52
C PHE A 68 25.31 22.28 -51.18
N PHE A 69 24.96 21.12 -50.62
CA PHE A 69 25.91 20.07 -50.23
C PHE A 69 25.97 18.91 -51.24
N GLU A 70 24.85 18.55 -51.85
CA GLU A 70 24.71 17.35 -52.69
C GLU A 70 24.64 17.66 -54.20
N GLY A 71 24.59 18.93 -54.60
CA GLY A 71 24.67 19.37 -56.01
C GLY A 71 23.55 18.87 -56.94
N SER A 72 22.47 18.31 -56.38
CA SER A 72 21.37 17.69 -57.11
C SER A 72 20.03 18.29 -56.70
N ALA A 73 19.07 18.33 -57.63
CA ALA A 73 17.73 18.84 -57.35
C ALA A 73 17.02 17.96 -56.32
N PRO A 74 16.23 18.52 -55.37
CA PRO A 74 15.58 17.73 -54.34
C PRO A 74 14.66 16.66 -54.95
N ASN A 75 14.90 15.38 -54.64
CA ASN A 75 14.03 14.28 -55.03
C ASN A 75 12.68 14.39 -54.28
N GLY A 76 11.70 15.09 -54.89
CA GLY A 76 10.43 15.43 -54.26
C GLY A 76 9.63 14.23 -53.71
N VAL A 77 9.79 13.04 -54.32
CA VAL A 77 9.10 11.81 -53.89
C VAL A 77 9.57 11.36 -52.49
N GLY A 78 10.87 11.45 -52.18
CA GLY A 78 11.40 11.08 -50.87
C GLY A 78 10.94 12.04 -49.76
N SER A 79 10.84 13.34 -50.09
CA SER A 79 10.34 14.36 -49.17
C SER A 79 8.85 14.17 -48.87
N ILE A 80 8.03 13.83 -49.88
CA ILE A 80 6.61 13.54 -49.70
C ILE A 80 6.40 12.30 -48.80
N ALA A 81 7.18 11.24 -49.01
CA ALA A 81 7.09 10.03 -48.18
C ALA A 81 7.40 10.32 -46.71
N ILE A 82 8.44 11.13 -46.42
CA ILE A 82 8.79 11.53 -45.04
C ILE A 82 7.69 12.38 -44.42
N ILE A 83 7.14 13.36 -45.16
CA ILE A 83 6.04 14.20 -44.68
C ILE A 83 4.80 13.34 -44.34
N LEU A 84 4.45 12.38 -45.19
CA LEU A 84 3.31 11.49 -44.96
C LEU A 84 3.52 10.61 -43.73
N VAL A 85 4.71 10.02 -43.56
CA VAL A 85 5.04 9.22 -42.37
C VAL A 85 4.92 10.07 -41.10
N VAL A 86 5.42 11.30 -41.12
CA VAL A 86 5.32 12.19 -39.96
C VAL A 86 3.89 12.63 -39.71
N ALA A 87 3.14 12.98 -40.76
CA ALA A 87 1.75 13.36 -40.62
C ALA A 87 0.93 12.23 -40.00
N LEU A 88 1.20 10.97 -40.39
CA LEU A 88 0.58 9.79 -39.78
C LEU A 88 1.00 9.61 -38.31
N ILE A 89 2.28 9.79 -37.98
CA ILE A 89 2.77 9.74 -36.59
C ILE A 89 2.12 10.85 -35.75
N ALA A 90 2.07 12.07 -36.25
CA ALA A 90 1.47 13.22 -35.58
C ALA A 90 -0.05 13.04 -35.42
N ALA A 91 -0.75 12.54 -36.43
CA ALA A 91 -2.17 12.21 -36.35
C ALA A 91 -2.43 11.09 -35.34
N GLY A 92 -1.61 10.03 -35.35
CA GLY A 92 -1.67 8.93 -34.39
C GLY A 92 -1.42 9.39 -32.95
N LEU A 93 -0.38 10.20 -32.73
CA LEU A 93 -0.08 10.81 -31.43
C LEU A 93 -1.22 11.72 -30.98
N THR A 94 -1.72 12.59 -31.86
CA THR A 94 -2.86 13.47 -31.56
C THR A 94 -4.12 12.67 -31.21
N ALA A 95 -4.41 11.60 -31.93
CA ALA A 95 -5.53 10.70 -31.62
C ALA A 95 -5.35 10.01 -30.25
N LEU A 96 -4.14 9.55 -29.92
CA LEU A 96 -3.81 8.99 -28.60
C LEU A 96 -3.97 10.03 -27.48
N ILE A 97 -3.51 11.27 -27.71
CA ILE A 97 -3.68 12.40 -26.79
C ILE A 97 -5.16 12.69 -26.57
N VAL A 98 -5.91 12.86 -27.65
CA VAL A 98 -7.35 13.14 -27.59
C VAL A 98 -8.06 12.00 -26.89
N ARG A 99 -7.70 10.74 -27.13
CA ARG A 99 -8.24 9.58 -26.41
C ARG A 99 -7.90 9.61 -24.91
N ALA A 100 -6.66 9.93 -24.55
CA ALA A 100 -6.24 10.05 -23.15
C ALA A 100 -6.94 11.22 -22.42
N TYR A 101 -7.19 12.33 -23.11
CA TYR A 101 -7.93 13.47 -22.59
C TYR A 101 -9.45 13.21 -22.53
N ARG A 102 -10.03 12.56 -23.53
CA ARG A 102 -11.46 12.19 -23.58
C ARG A 102 -11.82 11.20 -22.47
N ASN A 103 -10.91 10.29 -22.15
CA ASN A 103 -11.07 9.35 -21.04
C ASN A 103 -10.53 9.91 -19.71
N GLY A 104 -10.00 11.13 -19.73
CA GLY A 104 -9.39 11.78 -18.59
C GLY A 104 -10.41 12.13 -17.52
N GLY A 105 -10.28 11.53 -16.34
CA GLY A 105 -11.20 11.74 -15.22
C GLY A 105 -12.36 10.76 -15.13
N VAL A 106 -12.56 9.88 -16.13
CA VAL A 106 -13.61 8.84 -16.05
C VAL A 106 -13.39 7.95 -14.83
N ARG A 107 -12.15 7.48 -14.61
CA ARG A 107 -11.82 6.67 -13.43
C ARG A 107 -12.14 7.40 -12.12
N TRP A 108 -11.74 8.66 -12.00
CA TRP A 108 -11.99 9.47 -10.81
C TRP A 108 -13.47 9.71 -10.56
N TYR A 109 -14.23 9.99 -11.63
CA TYR A 109 -15.67 10.15 -11.57
C TYR A 109 -16.34 8.86 -11.08
N ARG A 110 -15.99 7.72 -11.69
CA ARG A 110 -16.53 6.41 -11.31
C ARG A 110 -16.24 6.06 -9.86
N LEU A 111 -15.00 6.24 -9.41
CA LEU A 111 -14.60 5.93 -8.03
C LEU A 111 -15.24 6.85 -7.00
N ASP A 112 -15.35 8.14 -7.29
CA ASP A 112 -16.02 9.10 -6.40
C ASP A 112 -17.52 8.82 -6.28
N HIS A 113 -18.20 8.56 -7.41
CA HIS A 113 -19.61 8.19 -7.39
C HIS A 113 -19.84 6.82 -6.76
N PHE A 114 -18.96 5.85 -7.00
CA PHE A 114 -18.98 4.55 -6.33
C PHE A 114 -18.82 4.69 -4.81
N ALA A 115 -17.86 5.50 -4.37
CA ALA A 115 -17.66 5.76 -2.95
C ALA A 115 -18.93 6.33 -2.32
N ARG A 116 -19.49 7.41 -2.91
CA ARG A 116 -20.71 8.05 -2.39
C ARG A 116 -21.92 7.11 -2.37
N ALA A 117 -22.11 6.32 -3.42
CA ALA A 117 -23.21 5.36 -3.50
C ALA A 117 -23.15 4.28 -2.40
N ASN A 118 -21.96 4.05 -1.84
CA ASN A 118 -21.70 3.06 -0.79
C ASN A 118 -21.33 3.70 0.56
N GLY A 119 -21.67 4.98 0.78
CA GLY A 119 -21.43 5.66 2.06
C GLY A 119 -19.96 5.94 2.39
N MET A 120 -19.08 5.91 1.40
CA MET A 120 -17.65 6.20 1.53
C MET A 120 -17.29 7.54 0.89
N THR A 121 -16.12 8.05 1.23
CA THR A 121 -15.51 9.23 0.61
C THR A 121 -14.29 8.82 -0.21
N TRP A 122 -14.19 9.34 -1.43
CA TRP A 122 -13.03 9.13 -2.29
C TRP A 122 -12.01 10.27 -2.17
N PHE A 123 -10.74 9.89 -2.05
CA PHE A 123 -9.58 10.79 -2.12
C PHE A 123 -8.64 10.32 -3.24
N PRO A 124 -8.30 11.20 -4.19
CA PRO A 124 -7.47 10.85 -5.34
C PRO A 124 -6.05 10.42 -4.97
N GLN A 125 -5.45 11.11 -4.00
CA GLN A 125 -4.06 10.90 -3.63
C GLN A 125 -3.77 11.41 -2.20
N ALA A 126 -2.89 10.71 -1.50
CA ALA A 126 -2.19 11.21 -0.32
C ALA A 126 -0.68 11.00 -0.49
N SER A 127 0.10 12.07 -0.29
CA SER A 127 1.57 11.98 -0.23
C SER A 127 1.99 11.61 1.19
N ASP A 128 2.94 10.69 1.34
CA ASP A 128 3.45 10.23 2.64
C ASP A 128 2.32 9.93 3.65
N PRO A 129 1.38 9.01 3.32
CA PRO A 129 0.26 8.71 4.19
C PRO A 129 0.77 8.28 5.59
N PRO A 130 0.28 8.89 6.68
CA PRO A 130 0.80 8.69 8.04
C PRO A 130 0.21 7.41 8.68
N LEU A 131 0.25 6.29 7.97
CA LEU A 131 -0.22 4.99 8.44
C LEU A 131 0.96 4.20 9.06
N PRO A 132 0.78 3.54 10.22
CA PRO A 132 1.87 2.85 10.91
C PRO A 132 2.32 1.53 10.27
N GLY A 133 1.57 1.02 9.28
CA GLY A 133 1.85 -0.26 8.63
C GLY A 133 3.20 -0.34 7.92
N MET A 134 3.74 -1.55 7.82
CA MET A 134 5.11 -1.83 7.39
C MET A 134 5.46 -1.27 6.01
N ILE A 135 4.51 -1.22 5.07
CA ILE A 135 4.74 -0.71 3.71
C ILE A 135 4.88 0.82 3.68
N PHE A 136 4.25 1.53 4.63
CA PHE A 136 4.14 2.98 4.64
C PHE A 136 5.39 3.69 5.15
N SER A 137 6.31 2.97 5.79
CA SER A 137 7.59 3.51 6.28
C SER A 137 8.75 3.36 5.29
N LEU A 138 8.53 2.70 4.14
CA LEU A 138 9.61 2.25 3.26
C LEU A 138 9.89 3.19 2.08
N GLY A 139 11.18 3.33 1.78
CA GLY A 139 11.66 4.03 0.60
C GLY A 139 11.29 5.52 0.56
N SER A 140 11.16 6.05 -0.64
CA SER A 140 10.85 7.45 -0.93
C SER A 140 9.70 7.56 -1.93
N SER A 141 9.24 8.79 -2.21
CA SER A 141 8.13 9.06 -3.16
C SER A 141 6.86 8.29 -2.81
N ARG A 142 6.59 8.16 -1.51
CA ARG A 142 5.47 7.38 -0.96
C ARG A 142 4.15 8.04 -1.32
N THR A 143 3.25 7.27 -1.88
CA THR A 143 1.98 7.80 -2.37
C THR A 143 0.89 6.75 -2.28
N ALA A 144 -0.20 7.08 -1.59
CA ALA A 144 -1.47 6.39 -1.72
C ALA A 144 -2.32 7.08 -2.81
N THR A 145 -3.06 6.32 -3.60
CA THR A 145 -3.91 6.77 -4.69
C THR A 145 -5.24 6.04 -4.69
N ASP A 146 -6.26 6.71 -5.21
CA ASP A 146 -7.60 6.15 -5.33
C ASP A 146 -8.12 5.59 -4.00
N ILE A 147 -8.02 6.41 -2.96
CA ILE A 147 -8.33 6.04 -1.57
C ILE A 147 -9.85 6.14 -1.39
N LEU A 148 -10.50 5.08 -0.93
CA LEU A 148 -11.90 5.09 -0.54
C LEU A 148 -11.99 4.83 0.96
N ARG A 149 -12.62 5.75 1.69
CA ARG A 149 -12.71 5.71 3.14
C ARG A 149 -14.16 5.66 3.60
N GLY A 150 -14.53 4.61 4.34
CA GLY A 150 -15.75 4.54 5.12
C GLY A 150 -15.47 4.85 6.59
N GLU A 151 -16.38 5.53 7.28
CA GLU A 151 -16.20 5.92 8.69
C GLU A 151 -17.10 5.12 9.65
N GLN A 152 -18.05 4.35 9.12
CA GLN A 152 -19.07 3.63 9.89
C GLN A 152 -19.21 2.18 9.44
N PRO A 153 -19.46 1.22 10.37
CA PRO A 153 -19.45 1.40 11.82
C PRO A 153 -18.04 1.61 12.40
N ARG A 154 -17.00 1.46 11.57
CA ARG A 154 -15.60 1.66 11.90
C ARG A 154 -14.90 2.30 10.72
N MET A 155 -13.85 3.07 10.97
CA MET A 155 -13.00 3.59 9.90
C MET A 155 -12.32 2.44 9.15
N VAL A 156 -12.62 2.35 7.86
CA VAL A 156 -11.99 1.43 6.90
C VAL A 156 -11.56 2.25 5.68
N GLU A 157 -10.32 2.04 5.25
CA GLU A 157 -9.75 2.67 4.07
C GLU A 157 -9.25 1.62 3.08
N PHE A 158 -9.64 1.74 1.82
CA PHE A 158 -9.16 0.94 0.71
C PHE A 158 -8.32 1.83 -0.20
N GLY A 159 -7.18 1.37 -0.68
CA GLY A 159 -6.37 2.18 -1.57
C GLY A 159 -5.30 1.41 -2.32
N ASN A 160 -4.65 2.11 -3.23
CA ASN A 160 -3.44 1.64 -3.90
C ASN A 160 -2.26 2.46 -3.39
N TYR A 161 -1.13 1.82 -3.16
CA TYR A 161 0.05 2.43 -2.58
C TYR A 161 1.28 2.12 -3.43
N ARG A 162 2.18 3.10 -3.52
CA ARG A 162 3.49 2.93 -4.13
C ARG A 162 4.58 3.64 -3.34
N TYR A 163 5.77 3.08 -3.40
CA TYR A 163 7.00 3.71 -2.92
C TYR A 163 8.16 3.28 -3.80
N THR A 164 9.29 3.97 -3.65
CA THR A 164 10.48 3.74 -4.48
C THR A 164 11.69 3.48 -3.61
N THR A 165 12.44 2.42 -3.93
CA THR A 165 13.70 2.06 -3.28
C THR A 165 14.87 2.16 -4.25
N GLY A 166 16.08 2.27 -3.72
CA GLY A 166 17.30 2.43 -4.50
C GLY A 166 17.52 3.85 -4.99
N SER A 167 18.60 4.06 -5.74
CA SER A 167 19.04 5.37 -6.23
C SER A 167 19.54 5.29 -7.67
N GLY A 168 19.50 6.42 -8.38
CA GLY A 168 20.00 6.53 -9.75
C GLY A 168 19.37 5.51 -10.71
N LYS A 169 20.24 4.72 -11.36
CA LYS A 169 19.85 3.68 -12.33
C LYS A 169 19.23 2.44 -11.68
N ASN A 170 19.45 2.21 -10.39
CA ASN A 170 18.96 1.04 -9.65
C ASN A 170 17.69 1.36 -8.86
N ARG A 171 16.80 2.15 -9.45
CA ARG A 171 15.57 2.62 -8.81
C ARG A 171 14.42 1.67 -9.12
N THR A 172 13.79 1.13 -8.08
CA THR A 172 12.65 0.21 -8.22
C THR A 172 11.40 0.80 -7.56
N THR A 173 10.28 0.80 -8.29
CA THR A 173 8.98 1.21 -7.76
C THR A 173 8.17 0.00 -7.34
N HIS A 174 7.81 -0.04 -6.07
CA HIS A 174 6.97 -1.07 -5.47
C HIS A 174 5.51 -0.62 -5.49
N ARG A 175 4.59 -1.55 -5.72
CA ARG A 175 3.15 -1.32 -5.78
C ARG A 175 2.41 -2.30 -4.89
N TRP A 176 1.39 -1.81 -4.22
CA TRP A 176 0.58 -2.54 -3.26
C TRP A 176 -0.87 -2.09 -3.34
N GLY A 177 -1.80 -3.01 -3.19
CA GLY A 177 -3.15 -2.71 -2.73
C GLY A 177 -3.18 -2.85 -1.22
N TYR A 178 -3.93 -1.99 -0.54
CA TYR A 178 -4.09 -2.07 0.90
C TYR A 178 -5.54 -1.85 1.34
N VAL A 179 -5.89 -2.50 2.45
CA VAL A 179 -7.03 -2.14 3.29
C VAL A 179 -6.47 -1.78 4.66
N ALA A 180 -6.90 -0.66 5.23
CA ALA A 180 -6.54 -0.22 6.57
C ALA A 180 -7.82 -0.11 7.42
N ILE A 181 -7.89 -0.87 8.51
CA ILE A 181 -9.04 -0.94 9.39
C ILE A 181 -8.61 -0.46 10.76
N ARG A 182 -9.28 0.57 11.28
CA ARG A 182 -8.91 1.15 12.58
C ARG A 182 -9.53 0.38 13.73
N LEU A 183 -8.74 -0.21 14.60
CA LEU A 183 -9.15 -0.94 15.81
C LEU A 183 -9.53 0.03 16.94
N HIS A 184 -10.42 -0.38 17.85
CA HIS A 184 -10.78 0.46 19.02
C HIS A 184 -9.80 0.30 20.19
N THR A 185 -9.07 -0.81 20.24
CA THR A 185 -8.06 -1.08 21.25
C THR A 185 -6.74 -1.40 20.54
N PRO A 186 -5.61 -0.83 21.00
CA PRO A 186 -4.31 -1.20 20.48
C PRO A 186 -4.00 -2.68 20.75
N LEU A 187 -3.47 -3.38 19.75
CA LEU A 187 -3.11 -4.80 19.83
C LEU A 187 -1.60 -4.99 19.64
N PRO A 188 -1.00 -6.09 20.14
CA PRO A 188 0.41 -6.38 19.91
C PRO A 188 0.71 -6.48 18.41
N HIS A 189 1.94 -6.14 18.03
CA HIS A 189 2.32 -6.13 16.62
C HIS A 189 2.44 -7.55 16.08
N ILE A 190 1.44 -7.98 15.31
CA ILE A 190 1.38 -9.32 14.70
C ILE A 190 1.38 -9.19 13.18
N VAL A 191 2.11 -10.07 12.50
CA VAL A 191 2.08 -10.19 11.04
C VAL A 191 1.70 -11.62 10.65
N LEU A 192 0.77 -11.75 9.72
CA LEU A 192 0.47 -12.99 9.01
C LEU A 192 0.97 -12.85 7.57
N ASP A 193 1.98 -13.62 7.23
CA ASP A 193 2.48 -13.73 5.85
C ASP A 193 1.70 -14.80 5.10
N ALA A 194 0.98 -14.44 4.05
CA ALA A 194 0.11 -15.38 3.34
C ALA A 194 0.90 -16.23 2.35
N GLU A 195 1.03 -17.53 2.64
CA GLU A 195 1.75 -18.49 1.81
C GLU A 195 1.16 -18.59 0.40
N GLY A 196 -0.15 -18.40 0.26
CA GLY A 196 -0.85 -18.45 -1.03
C GLY A 196 -0.53 -17.29 -1.97
N ASN A 197 0.02 -16.18 -1.47
CA ASN A 197 0.44 -15.07 -2.33
C ASN A 197 1.94 -15.13 -2.66
N ASN A 198 2.73 -15.91 -1.91
CA ASN A 198 4.17 -15.99 -2.02
C ASN A 198 4.63 -16.37 -3.43
N THR A 199 5.76 -15.79 -3.84
CA THR A 199 6.37 -16.14 -5.13
C THR A 199 7.31 -17.32 -4.97
N PHE A 200 7.73 -17.92 -6.10
CA PHE A 200 8.74 -18.98 -6.08
C PHE A 200 10.09 -18.57 -5.44
N LEU A 201 10.30 -17.26 -5.22
CA LEU A 201 11.47 -16.67 -4.56
C LEU A 201 11.27 -16.46 -3.04
N GLY A 202 10.12 -16.84 -2.49
CA GLY A 202 9.77 -16.73 -1.08
C GLY A 202 8.73 -15.64 -0.78
N THR A 203 8.75 -15.15 0.47
CA THR A 203 7.80 -14.15 0.97
C THR A 203 7.77 -12.89 0.12
N ASN A 204 6.57 -12.35 -0.09
CA ASN A 204 6.39 -11.07 -0.77
C ASN A 204 6.47 -9.86 0.16
N LEU A 205 6.56 -10.11 1.47
CA LEU A 205 6.70 -9.06 2.47
C LEU A 205 7.95 -8.23 2.19
N PRO A 206 7.87 -6.91 2.36
CA PRO A 206 9.01 -6.04 2.09
C PRO A 206 10.03 -6.02 3.24
N GLN A 207 9.73 -6.69 4.35
CA GLN A 207 10.57 -6.79 5.54
C GLN A 207 10.65 -8.24 5.99
N SER A 208 11.83 -8.66 6.45
CA SER A 208 12.03 -9.94 7.11
C SER A 208 12.07 -9.75 8.62
N PHE A 209 11.49 -10.70 9.36
CA PHE A 209 11.42 -10.71 10.81
C PHE A 209 12.33 -11.78 11.40
N ASP A 210 12.73 -11.61 12.66
CA ASP A 210 13.57 -12.58 13.34
C ASP A 210 12.85 -13.95 13.41
N ARG A 211 13.60 -15.04 13.21
CA ARG A 211 13.03 -16.40 13.23
C ARG A 211 12.44 -16.77 14.59
N HIS A 212 12.98 -16.22 15.68
CA HIS A 212 12.48 -16.46 17.03
C HIS A 212 11.13 -15.80 17.30
N GLN A 213 10.69 -14.92 16.40
CA GLN A 213 9.39 -14.27 16.47
C GLN A 213 8.32 -15.00 15.66
N ARG A 214 8.68 -16.08 14.97
CA ARG A 214 7.72 -16.93 14.27
C ARG A 214 7.05 -17.85 15.29
N LEU A 215 5.73 -17.84 15.30
CA LEU A 215 4.91 -18.72 16.13
C LEU A 215 4.10 -19.63 15.22
N SER A 216 4.23 -20.94 15.43
CA SER A 216 3.37 -21.93 14.78
C SER A 216 2.09 -22.10 15.58
N LEU A 217 0.95 -22.04 14.91
CA LEU A 217 -0.36 -22.29 15.53
C LEU A 217 -0.76 -23.75 15.36
N GLU A 218 -1.71 -24.21 16.18
CA GLU A 218 -2.25 -25.57 16.09
C GLU A 218 -3.02 -25.81 14.78
N GLY A 219 -3.16 -27.09 14.42
CA GLY A 219 -3.90 -27.50 13.22
C GLY A 219 -3.11 -27.30 11.94
N ASP A 220 -3.76 -26.82 10.89
CA ASP A 220 -3.20 -26.66 9.55
C ASP A 220 -2.97 -25.19 9.15
N PHE A 221 -3.05 -24.27 10.10
CA PHE A 221 -2.92 -22.83 9.88
C PHE A 221 -1.59 -22.45 9.21
N ASP A 222 -0.49 -23.10 9.63
CA ASP A 222 0.86 -22.90 9.08
C ASP A 222 0.99 -23.24 7.59
N ARG A 223 0.01 -23.94 6.99
CA ARG A 223 -0.04 -24.18 5.54
C ARG A 223 -0.49 -22.96 4.75
N TYR A 224 -1.20 -22.04 5.40
CA TYR A 224 -1.79 -20.85 4.79
C TYR A 224 -1.07 -19.58 5.21
N PHE A 225 -0.59 -19.53 6.46
CA PHE A 225 0.04 -18.34 7.01
C PHE A 225 1.28 -18.67 7.84
N SER A 226 2.30 -17.84 7.71
CA SER A 226 3.37 -17.75 8.71
C SER A 226 3.07 -16.59 9.69
N LEU A 227 2.80 -16.90 10.96
CA LEU A 227 2.53 -15.90 12.00
C LEU A 227 3.83 -15.42 12.67
N TYR A 228 3.96 -14.11 12.80
CA TYR A 228 5.03 -13.44 13.54
C TYR A 228 4.45 -12.57 14.66
N CYS A 229 4.99 -12.71 15.88
CA CYS A 229 4.62 -11.89 17.03
C CYS A 229 5.85 -11.42 17.83
N PRO A 230 5.74 -10.40 18.68
CA PRO A 230 6.83 -9.95 19.52
C PRO A 230 7.18 -11.03 20.54
N GLN A 231 8.47 -11.15 20.89
CA GLN A 231 8.90 -12.12 21.89
C GLN A 231 8.21 -11.83 23.23
N GLY A 232 7.66 -12.86 23.86
CA GLY A 232 6.91 -12.76 25.10
C GLY A 232 5.43 -12.43 24.92
N TYR A 233 4.92 -12.33 23.69
CA TYR A 233 3.50 -12.13 23.34
C TYR A 233 2.89 -13.37 22.65
N GLU A 234 3.54 -14.52 22.73
CA GLU A 234 3.09 -15.75 22.08
C GLU A 234 1.72 -16.18 22.61
N GLN A 235 1.52 -16.12 23.94
CA GLN A 235 0.22 -16.43 24.56
C GLN A 235 -0.88 -15.45 24.15
N ASP A 236 -0.55 -14.16 24.01
CA ASP A 236 -1.48 -13.14 23.53
C ASP A 236 -1.89 -13.42 22.08
N ALA A 237 -0.95 -13.85 21.23
CA ALA A 237 -1.24 -14.27 19.87
C ALA A 237 -2.17 -15.49 19.85
N LEU A 238 -1.98 -16.49 20.71
CA LEU A 238 -2.91 -17.63 20.82
C LEU A 238 -4.33 -17.20 21.23
N TYR A 239 -4.46 -16.21 22.11
CA TYR A 239 -5.76 -15.67 22.50
C TYR A 239 -6.44 -14.87 21.38
N LEU A 240 -5.67 -14.13 20.59
CA LEU A 240 -6.20 -13.34 19.46
C LEU A 240 -6.54 -14.22 18.25
N PHE A 241 -5.85 -15.36 18.09
CA PHE A 241 -6.02 -16.30 16.98
C PHE A 241 -6.68 -17.60 17.45
N THR A 242 -7.89 -17.47 18.01
CA THR A 242 -8.73 -18.63 18.32
C THR A 242 -9.08 -19.43 17.05
N PRO A 243 -9.41 -20.73 17.16
CA PRO A 243 -9.69 -21.58 15.99
C PRO A 243 -10.73 -21.03 15.01
N ASP A 244 -11.76 -20.36 15.52
CA ASP A 244 -12.79 -19.72 14.70
C ASP A 244 -12.27 -18.49 13.94
N ILE A 245 -11.30 -17.75 14.49
CA ILE A 245 -10.63 -16.62 13.84
C ILE A 245 -9.65 -17.13 12.78
N MET A 246 -8.87 -18.17 13.12
CA MET A 246 -7.97 -18.83 12.17
C MET A 246 -8.72 -19.33 10.93
N ALA A 247 -9.84 -20.02 11.12
CA ALA A 247 -10.67 -20.49 10.01
C ALA A 247 -11.17 -19.33 9.13
N ARG A 248 -11.58 -18.21 9.74
CA ARG A 248 -12.04 -17.03 8.99
C ARG A 248 -10.93 -16.41 8.14
N PHE A 249 -9.71 -16.35 8.65
CA PHE A 249 -8.56 -15.88 7.88
C PHE A 249 -8.24 -16.83 6.72
N ILE A 250 -8.27 -18.15 6.94
CA ILE A 250 -8.08 -19.14 5.88
C ILE A 250 -9.15 -18.99 4.78
N ASP A 251 -10.42 -18.93 5.16
CA ASP A 251 -11.54 -18.92 4.22
C ASP A 251 -11.61 -17.64 3.36
N ASN A 252 -11.21 -16.50 3.93
CA ASN A 252 -11.47 -15.18 3.32
C ASN A 252 -10.18 -14.46 2.89
N ALA A 253 -9.10 -14.60 3.65
CA ALA A 253 -7.93 -13.74 3.54
C ALA A 253 -6.61 -14.48 3.26
N ALA A 254 -6.63 -15.79 2.98
CA ALA A 254 -5.44 -16.60 2.69
C ALA A 254 -4.56 -16.13 1.51
N GLN A 255 -5.01 -15.12 0.75
CA GLN A 255 -4.24 -14.50 -0.33
C GLN A 255 -3.68 -13.12 0.04
N LEU A 256 -3.80 -12.70 1.30
CA LEU A 256 -3.46 -11.36 1.76
C LEU A 256 -2.54 -11.41 2.97
N ASP A 257 -1.49 -10.61 2.93
CA ASP A 257 -0.67 -10.41 4.11
C ASP A 257 -1.44 -9.53 5.09
N ILE A 258 -1.44 -9.88 6.36
CA ILE A 258 -2.14 -9.13 7.40
C ILE A 258 -1.13 -8.59 8.40
N GLU A 259 -1.30 -7.35 8.82
CA GLU A 259 -0.48 -6.72 9.85
C GLU A 259 -1.38 -6.03 10.86
N ILE A 260 -1.20 -6.37 12.12
CA ILE A 260 -1.78 -5.66 13.26
C ILE A 260 -0.66 -4.83 13.86
N VAL A 261 -0.85 -3.52 13.99
CA VAL A 261 0.12 -2.62 14.62
C VAL A 261 -0.58 -1.41 15.19
N ASP A 262 -0.28 -1.08 16.45
CA ASP A 262 -0.98 -0.05 17.21
C ASP A 262 -2.50 -0.29 17.22
N ASP A 263 -3.29 0.72 16.85
CA ASP A 263 -4.74 0.66 16.68
C ASP A 263 -5.15 0.37 15.22
N TRP A 264 -4.34 -0.34 14.44
CA TRP A 264 -4.62 -0.64 13.04
C TRP A 264 -4.46 -2.12 12.70
N MET A 265 -5.35 -2.60 11.83
CA MET A 265 -5.18 -3.83 11.07
C MET A 265 -5.08 -3.49 9.58
N PHE A 266 -4.06 -3.99 8.92
CA PHE A 266 -3.83 -3.83 7.50
C PHE A 266 -3.96 -5.17 6.78
N LEU A 267 -4.44 -5.11 5.54
CA LEU A 267 -4.40 -6.21 4.59
C LEU A 267 -3.66 -5.71 3.35
N TYR A 268 -2.67 -6.48 2.88
CA TYR A 268 -1.85 -6.12 1.74
C TYR A 268 -1.94 -7.15 0.61
N GLY A 269 -1.73 -6.67 -0.62
CA GLY A 269 -1.55 -7.55 -1.77
C GLY A 269 -0.74 -6.89 -2.88
N LYS A 270 -0.05 -7.70 -3.69
CA LYS A 270 0.74 -7.26 -4.86
C LYS A 270 -0.13 -6.96 -6.09
N ARG A 271 -1.27 -6.29 -5.88
CA ARG A 271 -2.21 -5.88 -6.93
C ARG A 271 -2.99 -4.65 -6.47
N ASP A 272 -3.54 -3.90 -7.42
CA ASP A 272 -4.43 -2.79 -7.08
C ASP A 272 -5.73 -3.31 -6.44
N PHE A 273 -6.16 -2.70 -5.34
CA PHE A 273 -7.43 -2.98 -4.66
C PHE A 273 -8.50 -1.98 -5.07
N SER A 274 -8.15 -0.70 -5.16
CA SER A 274 -9.06 0.32 -5.67
C SER A 274 -9.06 0.29 -7.20
N THR A 275 -10.06 -0.36 -7.77
CA THR A 275 -10.18 -0.59 -9.22
C THR A 275 -11.58 -0.23 -9.73
N LEU A 276 -11.78 -0.34 -11.05
CA LEU A 276 -13.10 -0.23 -11.67
C LEU A 276 -13.80 -1.59 -11.85
N ASP A 277 -13.21 -2.67 -11.34
CA ASP A 277 -13.78 -4.01 -11.44
C ASP A 277 -14.69 -4.30 -10.24
N PRO A 278 -16.00 -4.51 -10.44
CA PRO A 278 -16.92 -4.85 -9.36
C PRO A 278 -16.55 -6.13 -8.61
N ARG A 279 -15.92 -7.11 -9.26
CA ARG A 279 -15.58 -8.39 -8.60
C ARG A 279 -14.53 -8.18 -7.52
N THR A 280 -13.54 -7.35 -7.80
CA THR A 280 -12.52 -6.94 -6.81
C THR A 280 -13.17 -6.32 -5.57
N TRP A 281 -14.15 -5.42 -5.75
CA TRP A 281 -14.88 -4.80 -4.65
C TRP A 281 -15.74 -5.79 -3.86
N GLY A 282 -16.45 -6.68 -4.55
CA GLY A 282 -17.26 -7.70 -3.88
C GLY A 282 -16.42 -8.63 -3.01
N TRP A 283 -15.25 -9.04 -3.51
CA TRP A 283 -14.29 -9.82 -2.73
C TRP A 283 -13.70 -9.02 -1.57
N LEU A 284 -13.28 -7.76 -1.77
CA LEU A 284 -12.75 -6.92 -0.67
C LEU A 284 -13.80 -6.72 0.43
N PHE A 285 -15.04 -6.42 0.09
CA PHE A 285 -16.11 -6.24 1.06
C PHE A 285 -16.51 -7.54 1.75
N SER A 286 -16.45 -8.69 1.08
CA SER A 286 -16.66 -9.98 1.75
C SER A 286 -15.55 -10.25 2.77
N VAL A 287 -14.28 -9.98 2.43
CA VAL A 287 -13.15 -10.13 3.36
C VAL A 287 -13.30 -9.21 4.56
N VAL A 288 -13.54 -7.92 4.33
CA VAL A 288 -13.71 -6.95 5.43
C VAL A 288 -14.91 -7.33 6.29
N GLY A 289 -16.07 -7.64 5.69
CA GLY A 289 -17.26 -8.06 6.41
C GLY A 289 -17.02 -9.28 7.30
N ALA A 290 -16.34 -10.30 6.77
CA ALA A 290 -16.00 -11.51 7.54
C ALA A 290 -15.07 -11.24 8.73
N LEU A 291 -14.16 -10.26 8.61
CA LEU A 291 -13.25 -9.88 9.68
C LEU A 291 -13.90 -8.98 10.74
N MET A 292 -14.79 -8.07 10.33
CA MET A 292 -15.41 -7.10 11.24
C MET A 292 -16.13 -7.75 12.42
N ASP A 293 -16.79 -8.89 12.21
CA ASP A 293 -17.47 -9.66 13.26
C ASP A 293 -16.50 -10.12 14.37
N LYS A 294 -15.24 -10.38 14.02
CA LYS A 294 -14.19 -10.83 14.95
C LYS A 294 -13.43 -9.70 15.61
N LEU A 295 -13.34 -8.53 14.95
CA LEU A 295 -12.70 -7.36 15.55
C LEU A 295 -13.35 -6.94 16.87
N ALA A 296 -14.67 -7.08 17.00
CA ALA A 296 -15.38 -6.80 18.26
C ALA A 296 -14.96 -7.74 19.42
N GLN A 297 -14.51 -8.96 19.12
CA GLN A 297 -13.95 -9.87 20.12
C GLN A 297 -12.57 -9.39 20.60
N TRP A 298 -11.72 -8.91 19.69
CA TRP A 298 -10.40 -8.39 20.02
C TRP A 298 -10.42 -7.12 20.87
N GLU A 299 -11.48 -6.31 20.79
CA GLU A 299 -11.63 -5.12 21.65
C GLU A 299 -11.67 -5.42 23.15
N ARG A 300 -11.96 -6.67 23.52
CA ARG A 300 -11.96 -7.11 24.91
C ARG A 300 -10.56 -7.41 25.44
N TRP A 301 -9.59 -7.61 24.55
CA TRP A 301 -8.22 -7.94 24.94
C TRP A 301 -7.58 -6.79 25.72
N ARG A 302 -6.78 -7.14 26.74
CA ARG A 302 -6.01 -6.21 27.57
C ARG A 302 -4.64 -6.82 27.83
N ASP A 303 -3.63 -5.96 27.89
CA ASP A 303 -2.27 -6.38 28.26
C ASP A 303 -2.14 -6.39 29.78
N ASP A 304 -2.08 -7.59 30.38
CA ASP A 304 -1.91 -7.77 31.82
C ASP A 304 -0.60 -7.15 32.34
N ARG A 305 0.39 -6.93 31.47
CA ARG A 305 1.66 -6.26 31.83
C ARG A 305 1.47 -4.77 32.15
N LEU A 306 0.32 -4.20 31.80
CA LEU A 306 -0.08 -2.84 32.16
C LEU A 306 -0.90 -2.78 33.46
N ALA A 307 -1.24 -3.92 34.06
CA ALA A 307 -1.79 -3.94 35.40
C ALA A 307 -0.72 -3.41 36.37
N MET A 308 -1.01 -2.32 37.08
CA MET A 308 -0.13 -1.86 38.15
C MET A 308 0.06 -3.00 39.16
N PRO A 309 1.29 -3.28 39.63
CA PRO A 309 1.43 -4.05 40.86
C PRO A 309 0.78 -3.21 41.96
N ALA A 310 -0.37 -3.64 42.47
CA ALA A 310 -0.93 -3.14 43.72
C ALA A 310 -0.04 -3.62 44.88
N ALA A 311 1.18 -3.09 44.95
CA ALA A 311 2.07 -3.23 46.08
C ALA A 311 2.04 -1.91 46.87
N GLY A 312 1.25 -1.90 47.95
CA GLY A 312 1.48 -0.99 49.07
C GLY A 312 0.84 0.40 48.96
N THR A 313 -0.47 0.49 49.11
CA THR A 313 -1.06 1.67 49.76
C THR A 313 -2.25 1.20 50.59
N PRO A 314 -2.20 1.28 51.94
CA PRO A 314 -3.39 1.07 52.75
C PRO A 314 -4.45 2.08 52.32
N ALA A 315 -5.61 1.58 51.91
CA ALA A 315 -6.74 2.41 51.53
C ALA A 315 -7.23 3.18 52.76
N SER A 316 -6.91 4.47 52.83
CA SER A 316 -7.66 5.44 53.62
C SER A 316 -8.34 6.38 52.64
N ALA A 317 -9.58 6.07 52.28
CA ALA A 317 -10.48 6.99 51.60
C ALA A 317 -11.64 7.32 52.55
N PRO A 318 -11.98 8.60 52.78
CA PRO A 318 -13.18 8.97 53.50
C PRO A 318 -14.41 8.79 52.58
N LEU A 319 -15.48 8.28 53.18
CA LEU A 319 -16.79 8.09 52.55
C LEU A 319 -17.51 9.43 52.38
N SER A 320 -17.86 9.78 51.14
CA SER A 320 -18.94 10.74 50.87
C SER A 320 -19.53 10.57 49.47
N GLY A 321 -20.80 10.14 49.42
CA GLY A 321 -21.78 10.58 48.40
C GLY A 321 -22.08 9.62 47.23
N GLU A 322 -23.15 8.82 47.40
CA GLU A 322 -23.99 8.03 46.47
C GLU A 322 -23.49 7.58 45.07
N PRO A 323 -23.60 6.26 44.82
CA PRO A 323 -24.05 5.74 43.53
C PRO A 323 -25.28 4.84 43.68
N GLY A 324 -26.16 4.87 42.66
CA GLY A 324 -27.26 3.92 42.52
C GLY A 324 -26.77 2.47 42.65
N THR A 325 -27.17 1.85 43.76
CA THR A 325 -27.23 0.41 44.09
C THR A 325 -26.23 -0.53 43.37
N ALA A 326 -24.94 -0.30 43.55
CA ALA A 326 -23.96 -1.39 43.51
C ALA A 326 -23.96 -2.05 44.91
N LEU A 327 -24.21 -3.35 44.98
CA LEU A 327 -24.19 -4.09 46.25
C LEU A 327 -22.80 -3.98 46.91
N PRO A 328 -22.70 -3.90 48.25
CA PRO A 328 -21.46 -3.58 48.97
C PRO A 328 -20.36 -4.66 48.90
N PHE A 329 -20.59 -5.74 48.13
CA PHE A 329 -19.67 -6.84 47.89
C PHE A 329 -19.29 -7.01 46.41
N THR A 330 -19.72 -6.10 45.53
CA THR A 330 -19.33 -6.11 44.11
C THR A 330 -18.11 -5.20 43.94
N PRO A 331 -16.88 -5.73 43.80
CA PRO A 331 -15.76 -4.87 43.44
C PRO A 331 -16.08 -4.20 42.09
N PRO A 332 -15.73 -2.92 41.89
CA PRO A 332 -15.88 -2.29 40.58
C PRO A 332 -14.98 -3.05 39.59
N VAL A 333 -15.59 -3.95 38.81
CA VAL A 333 -14.87 -4.86 37.90
C VAL A 333 -14.03 -4.10 36.87
N GLU A 334 -14.44 -2.87 36.56
CA GLU A 334 -13.71 -1.95 35.67
C GLU A 334 -12.38 -1.46 36.28
N ALA A 335 -12.27 -1.38 37.61
CA ALA A 335 -11.05 -0.92 38.29
C ALA A 335 -9.94 -1.99 38.37
N LEU A 336 -10.27 -3.26 38.09
CA LEU A 336 -9.32 -4.39 38.11
C LEU A 336 -8.78 -4.73 36.71
N ARG A 337 -9.36 -4.19 35.64
CA ARG A 337 -8.89 -4.45 34.27
C ARG A 337 -7.68 -3.57 33.95
N PRO A 338 -6.63 -4.13 33.32
CA PRO A 338 -5.54 -3.30 32.79
C PRO A 338 -6.09 -2.24 31.83
N PRO A 339 -5.47 -1.04 31.77
CA PRO A 339 -5.87 -0.02 30.82
C PRO A 339 -5.65 -0.49 29.37
N PRO A 340 -6.42 0.02 28.39
CA PRO A 340 -6.17 -0.26 26.98
C PRO A 340 -4.75 0.14 26.57
N GLY A 341 -4.05 -0.78 25.88
CA GLY A 341 -2.71 -0.52 25.37
C GLY A 341 -1.87 -1.78 25.28
N VAL A 342 -0.65 -1.60 24.80
CA VAL A 342 0.37 -2.65 24.68
C VAL A 342 1.64 -2.16 25.34
N ALA A 343 2.26 -2.98 26.19
CA ALA A 343 3.54 -2.67 26.81
C ALA A 343 4.65 -2.56 25.74
N PRO A 344 5.74 -1.82 25.99
CA PRO A 344 6.73 -1.51 24.96
C PRO A 344 7.27 -2.71 24.18
N GLY A 345 7.44 -3.86 24.84
CA GLY A 345 7.93 -5.10 24.21
C GLY A 345 7.01 -5.67 23.12
N GLY A 346 5.71 -5.38 23.16
CA GLY A 346 4.72 -5.89 22.20
C GLY A 346 4.42 -4.94 21.05
N ARG A 347 4.93 -3.70 21.12
CA ARG A 347 4.52 -2.66 20.16
C ARG A 347 5.10 -2.87 18.77
N ARG A 348 6.26 -3.51 18.63
CA ARG A 348 6.93 -3.67 17.33
C ARG A 348 7.67 -5.01 17.21
N LEU A 349 7.53 -5.65 16.05
CA LEU A 349 8.41 -6.75 15.65
C LEU A 349 9.85 -6.23 15.41
N LYS A 350 10.85 -7.08 15.68
CA LYS A 350 12.24 -6.78 15.37
C LYS A 350 12.54 -7.28 13.95
N ARG A 351 13.22 -6.45 13.18
CA ARG A 351 13.68 -6.82 11.84
C ARG A 351 14.82 -7.84 11.95
N ALA A 352 14.83 -8.84 11.06
CA ALA A 352 15.97 -9.73 10.96
C ALA A 352 17.21 -8.95 10.51
N VAL A 353 18.32 -9.16 11.23
CA VAL A 353 19.62 -8.66 10.78
C VAL A 353 20.12 -9.58 9.67
N PRO A 354 20.41 -9.07 8.45
CA PRO A 354 20.79 -9.91 7.34
C PRO A 354 22.29 -10.24 7.43
N TRP A 355 22.65 -11.03 8.44
CA TRP A 355 24.02 -11.39 8.80
C TRP A 355 24.81 -11.97 7.63
N ALA A 356 24.20 -12.76 6.77
CA ALA A 356 24.86 -13.31 5.58
C ALA A 356 25.40 -12.21 4.66
N THR A 357 24.62 -11.17 4.38
CA THR A 357 25.08 -10.00 3.60
C THR A 357 26.17 -9.22 4.31
N ILE A 358 26.10 -9.09 5.63
CA ILE A 358 27.14 -8.40 6.42
C ILE A 358 28.45 -9.21 6.38
N LEU A 359 28.38 -10.53 6.54
CA LEU A 359 29.53 -11.43 6.49
C LEU A 359 30.13 -11.50 5.08
N ILE A 360 29.31 -11.56 4.03
CA ILE A 360 29.78 -11.53 2.64
C ILE A 360 30.40 -10.17 2.33
N GLY A 361 29.74 -9.07 2.69
CA GLY A 361 30.27 -7.71 2.48
C GLY A 361 31.57 -7.47 3.26
N GLY A 362 31.62 -7.91 4.51
CA GLY A 362 32.82 -7.88 5.34
C GLY A 362 33.93 -8.76 4.76
N GLY A 363 33.62 -9.96 4.29
CA GLY A 363 34.57 -10.85 3.61
C GLY A 363 35.13 -10.24 2.33
N ILE A 364 34.28 -9.65 1.49
CA ILE A 364 34.71 -8.91 0.29
C ILE A 364 35.62 -7.74 0.66
N LEU A 365 35.27 -6.97 1.69
CA LEU A 365 36.07 -5.85 2.17
C LEU A 365 37.43 -6.30 2.71
N VAL A 366 37.47 -7.39 3.49
CA VAL A 366 38.71 -7.98 4.02
C VAL A 366 39.60 -8.48 2.89
N VAL A 367 39.03 -9.18 1.90
CA VAL A 367 39.77 -9.62 0.70
C VAL A 367 40.30 -8.42 -0.08
N TRP A 368 39.49 -7.39 -0.27
CA TRP A 368 39.89 -6.16 -0.96
C TRP A 368 41.03 -5.43 -0.25
N ILE A 369 40.96 -5.28 1.09
CA ILE A 369 42.03 -4.71 1.91
C ILE A 369 43.29 -5.60 1.89
N GLY A 370 43.14 -6.93 1.94
CA GLY A 370 44.25 -7.89 1.85
C GLY A 370 44.98 -7.85 0.51
N LEU A 371 44.24 -7.61 -0.58
CA LEU A 371 44.79 -7.40 -1.92
C LEU A 371 45.50 -6.04 -2.05
N GLN A 372 45.02 -4.98 -1.39
CA GLN A 372 45.67 -3.66 -1.42
C GLN A 372 46.87 -3.54 -0.49
N SER A 373 46.88 -4.24 0.64
CA SER A 373 47.94 -4.16 1.66
C SER A 373 49.18 -5.00 1.34
N GLY A 374 49.18 -5.77 0.25
CA GLY A 374 50.29 -6.65 -0.15
C GLY A 374 50.46 -7.88 0.74
N VAL A 375 49.62 -8.07 1.76
CA VAL A 375 49.65 -9.21 2.70
C VAL A 375 49.42 -10.54 1.98
N MET A 376 48.61 -10.55 0.92
CA MET A 376 48.40 -11.74 0.08
C MET A 376 49.69 -12.15 -0.67
N ASN A 377 50.54 -11.20 -1.08
CA ASN A 377 51.82 -11.54 -1.71
C ASN A 377 52.78 -12.19 -0.71
N ALA A 378 52.75 -11.83 0.58
CA ALA A 378 53.58 -12.43 1.61
C ALA A 378 53.14 -13.85 2.03
N ILE A 379 51.87 -14.20 1.82
CA ILE A 379 51.31 -15.52 2.14
C ILE A 379 51.51 -16.50 0.97
N PHE A 380 51.46 -16.03 -0.29
CA PHE A 380 51.61 -16.86 -1.49
C PHE A 380 53.04 -16.88 -2.07
N SER A 381 54.00 -16.18 -1.47
CA SER A 381 55.42 -16.20 -1.87
C SER A 381 56.28 -17.21 -1.09
N ARG A 382 55.72 -18.34 -0.65
CA ARG A 382 56.49 -19.47 -0.10
C ARG A 382 56.51 -20.65 -1.03
#